data_AF-A0A9D1FSR4-F1
#
_entry.id   AF-A0A9D1FSR4-F1
#
_cell.length_a   1.000
_cell.length_b   1.000
_cell.length_c   1.000
_cell.angle_alpha   90.00
_cell.angle_beta   90.00
_cell.angle_gamma   90.00
#
_symmetry.space_group_name_H-M   'P 1'
#
loop_
_entity.id
_entity.type
_entity.pdbx_description
1 polymer ?
#
loop_
_entity_poly.entity_id
_entity_poly.type
_entity_poly.pdbx_seq_one_letter_code
_entity_poly.pdbx_strand_id
1 'polypeptide(L)'
;MITILPVQGEPFAQVRQMYPEVTDLLVMKDGEQELGSIGVSAGNSSLEICCLEVSCEEEAERRFYADSLLRAAASLAANRGAYRIVCSLSAWASFL
;
A
#
# COMPACT_ATOMS: atom_id res chain seq x y z
N MET A 1 6.73 16.38 7.39
CA MET A 1 5.55 15.76 8.01
C MET A 1 5.14 14.60 7.13
N ILE A 2 5.16 13.38 7.67
CA ILE A 2 4.79 12.18 6.91
C ILE A 2 3.26 12.17 6.71
N THR A 3 2.83 11.92 5.47
CA THR A 3 1.43 11.77 5.09
C THR A 3 1.24 10.52 4.23
N ILE A 4 0.07 9.90 4.31
CA ILE A 4 -0.33 8.80 3.44
C ILE A 4 -1.64 9.20 2.79
N LEU A 5 -1.65 9.36 1.48
CA LEU A 5 -2.81 9.87 0.75
C LEU A 5 -3.14 8.96 -0.44
N PRO A 6 -4.44 8.81 -0.78
CA PRO A 6 -4.85 8.16 -2.01
C PRO A 6 -4.42 9.00 -3.21
N VAL A 7 -3.88 8.32 -4.22
CA VAL A 7 -3.44 8.95 -5.47
C VAL A 7 -4.38 8.55 -6.61
N GLN A 8 -4.63 9.49 -7.50
CA GLN A 8 -5.47 9.33 -8.69
C GLN A 8 -4.69 9.86 -9.91
N GLY A 9 -5.18 9.59 -11.12
CA GLY A 9 -4.58 10.06 -12.37
C GLY A 9 -3.42 9.18 -12.84
N GLU A 10 -2.42 9.80 -13.49
CA GLU A 10 -1.31 9.10 -14.16
C GLU A 10 -0.56 8.08 -13.28
N PRO A 11 -0.15 8.40 -12.03
CA PRO A 11 0.57 7.43 -11.20
C PRO A 11 -0.26 6.18 -10.89
N PHE A 12 -1.56 6.37 -10.67
CA PHE A 12 -2.49 5.26 -10.45
C PHE A 12 -2.69 4.44 -11.72
N ALA A 13 -2.80 5.09 -12.89
CA ALA A 13 -2.94 4.40 -14.18
C ALA A 13 -1.70 3.54 -14.49
N GLN A 14 -0.50 4.02 -14.20
CA GLN A 14 0.75 3.26 -14.38
C GLN A 14 0.79 2.01 -13.51
N VAL A 15 0.45 2.12 -12.22
CA VAL A 15 0.37 0.96 -11.33
C VAL A 15 -0.66 -0.06 -11.85
N ARG A 16 -1.82 0.41 -12.33
CA ARG A 16 -2.85 -0.48 -12.89
C ARG A 16 -2.48 -1.16 -14.20
N GLN A 17 -1.48 -0.67 -14.94
CA GLN A 17 -0.96 -1.41 -16.09
C GLN A 17 -0.20 -2.66 -15.65
N MET A 18 0.46 -2.62 -14.48
CA MET A 18 1.23 -3.72 -13.92
C MET A 18 0.38 -4.62 -13.01
N TYR A 19 -0.56 -4.03 -12.27
CA TYR A 19 -1.46 -4.68 -11.32
C TYR A 19 -2.92 -4.28 -11.63
N PRO A 20 -3.55 -4.87 -12.66
CA PRO A 20 -4.90 -4.48 -13.11
C PRO A 20 -5.99 -4.55 -12.04
N GLU A 21 -5.82 -5.41 -11.05
CA GLU A 21 -6.70 -5.66 -9.90
C GLU A 21 -6.70 -4.53 -8.87
N VAL A 22 -5.71 -3.64 -8.88
CA VAL A 22 -5.60 -2.52 -7.95
C VAL A 22 -6.76 -1.55 -8.17
N THR A 23 -7.55 -1.33 -7.12
CA THR A 23 -8.64 -0.35 -7.07
C THR A 23 -8.22 0.96 -6.42
N ASP A 24 -7.22 0.92 -5.55
CA ASP A 24 -6.73 2.08 -4.81
C ASP A 24 -5.22 2.03 -4.63
N LEU A 25 -4.58 3.18 -4.79
CA LEU A 25 -3.16 3.38 -4.52
C LEU A 25 -2.99 4.42 -3.43
N LEU A 26 -2.30 4.05 -2.36
CA LEU A 26 -1.89 4.97 -1.30
C LEU A 26 -0.38 5.21 -1.43
N VAL A 27 0.03 6.47 -1.32
CA VAL A 27 1.45 6.86 -1.36
C VAL A 27 1.81 7.56 -0.06
N MET A 28 2.91 7.11 0.56
CA MET A 28 3.52 7.75 1.70
C MET A 28 4.53 8.79 1.24
N LYS A 29 4.41 10.02 1.75
CA LYS A 29 5.34 11.10 1.47
C LYS A 29 5.79 11.83 2.73
N ASP A 30 7.05 12.28 2.75
CA ASP A 30 7.53 13.34 3.65
C ASP A 30 7.85 14.60 2.83
N GLY A 31 6.92 15.55 2.83
CA GLY A 31 6.97 16.67 1.87
C GLY A 31 6.83 16.17 0.43
N GLU A 32 7.82 16.45 -0.41
CA GLU A 32 7.86 16.00 -1.81
C GLU A 32 8.49 14.62 -2.00
N GLN A 33 9.16 14.09 -0.97
CA GLN A 33 9.84 12.80 -1.06
C GLN A 33 8.83 11.67 -0.89
N GLU A 34 8.78 10.77 -1.87
CA GLU A 34 8.06 9.50 -1.77
C GLU A 34 8.88 8.49 -0.96
N LEU A 35 8.27 7.93 0.07
CA LEU A 35 8.88 6.94 0.97
C LEU A 35 8.40 5.51 0.68
N GLY A 36 7.24 5.39 0.03
CA GLY A 36 6.69 4.10 -0.38
C GLY A 36 5.24 4.21 -0.85
N SER A 37 4.74 3.12 -1.41
CA SER A 37 3.39 3.02 -1.94
C SER A 37 2.79 1.64 -1.68
N ILE A 38 1.47 1.59 -1.60
CA ILE A 38 0.71 0.34 -1.49
C ILE A 38 -0.49 0.38 -2.43
N GLY A 39 -0.55 -0.58 -3.34
CA GLY A 39 -1.69 -0.81 -4.23
C GLY A 39 -2.55 -1.94 -3.70
N VAL A 40 -3.85 -1.67 -3.58
CA VAL A 40 -4.81 -2.61 -2.99
C VAL A 40 -6.06 -2.76 -3.82
N SER A 41 -6.71 -3.92 -3.68
CA SER A 41 -8.06 -4.18 -4.17
C SER A 41 -9.01 -4.31 -2.98
N ALA A 42 -10.00 -3.42 -2.88
CA ALA A 42 -11.00 -3.47 -1.82
C ALA A 42 -12.37 -3.86 -2.39
N GLY A 43 -12.86 -5.04 -2.02
CA GLY A 43 -14.15 -5.57 -2.49
C GLY A 43 -14.50 -6.90 -1.84
N ASN A 44 -15.77 -7.32 -1.92
CA ASN A 44 -16.25 -8.59 -1.37
C ASN A 44 -15.83 -8.81 0.11
N SER A 45 -15.97 -7.76 0.92
CA SER A 45 -15.53 -7.73 2.32
C SER A 45 -14.07 -8.08 2.56
N SER A 46 -13.24 -7.95 1.52
CA SER A 46 -11.81 -8.29 1.54
C SER A 46 -10.97 -7.08 1.11
N LEU A 47 -9.81 -6.97 1.74
CA LEU A 47 -8.70 -6.13 1.32
C LEU A 47 -7.62 -7.06 0.77
N GLU A 48 -7.32 -6.96 -0.52
CA GLU A 48 -6.19 -7.65 -1.14
C GLU A 48 -5.02 -6.68 -1.32
N ILE A 49 -3.84 -7.07 -0.85
CA ILE A 49 -2.59 -6.34 -1.08
C ILE A 49 -1.97 -6.85 -2.39
N CYS A 50 -1.97 -6.00 -3.41
CA CYS A 50 -1.54 -6.36 -4.77
C CYS A 50 -0.09 -5.96 -5.03
N CYS A 51 0.34 -4.82 -4.49
CA CYS A 51 1.73 -4.37 -4.52
C CYS A 51 2.07 -3.53 -3.29
N LEU A 52 3.33 -3.59 -2.86
CA LEU A 52 3.87 -2.81 -1.75
C LEU A 52 5.34 -2.50 -2.05
N GLU A 53 5.68 -1.23 -2.11
CA GLU A 53 7.03 -0.75 -2.34
C GLU A 53 7.42 0.24 -1.24
N VAL A 54 8.63 0.11 -0.71
CA VAL A 54 9.18 1.01 0.31
C VAL A 54 10.60 1.35 -0.06
N SER A 55 10.88 2.64 -0.20
CA SER A 55 12.17 3.17 -0.62
C SER A 55 13.01 3.55 0.61
N CYS A 56 13.48 2.54 1.35
CA CYS A 56 14.39 2.75 2.48
C CYS A 56 15.35 1.55 2.64
N GLU A 57 16.64 1.84 2.83
CA GLU A 57 17.68 0.84 3.09
C GLU A 57 17.77 0.44 4.57
N GLU A 58 17.44 1.36 5.48
CA GLU A 58 17.44 1.06 6.91
C GLU A 58 16.27 0.15 7.27
N GLU A 59 16.57 -1.01 7.83
CA GLU A 59 15.57 -2.05 8.06
C GLU A 59 14.44 -1.63 9.01
N ALA A 60 14.77 -0.98 10.14
CA ALA A 60 13.78 -0.56 11.12
C ALA A 60 12.82 0.47 10.53
N GLU A 61 13.35 1.42 9.77
CA GLU A 61 12.58 2.46 9.11
C GLU A 61 11.74 1.89 7.96
N ARG A 62 12.30 0.98 7.14
CA ARG A 62 11.56 0.24 6.12
C ARG A 62 10.38 -0.53 6.70
N ARG A 63 10.57 -1.22 7.83
CA ARG A 63 9.49 -1.93 8.55
C ARG A 63 8.42 -0.93 9.03
N PHE A 64 8.82 0.21 9.57
CA PHE A 64 7.89 1.25 10.01
C PHE A 64 7.04 1.83 8.86
N TYR A 65 7.65 2.07 7.70
CA TYR A 65 6.94 2.56 6.51
C TYR A 65 5.97 1.50 5.95
N ALA A 66 6.41 0.26 5.82
CA ALA A 66 5.56 -0.85 5.38
C ALA A 66 4.34 -1.03 6.29
N ASP A 67 4.56 -1.08 7.61
CA ASP A 67 3.48 -1.23 8.59
C ASP A 67 2.49 -0.05 8.56
N SER A 68 3.01 1.17 8.40
CA SER A 68 2.18 2.37 8.30
C SER A 68 1.32 2.38 7.03
N LEU A 69 1.87 1.94 5.89
CA LEU A 69 1.12 1.76 4.63
C LEU A 69 0.05 0.67 4.77
N LEU A 70 0.36 -0.47 5.38
CA LEU A 70 -0.58 -1.55 5.65
C LEU A 70 -1.74 -1.08 6.54
N ARG A 71 -1.45 -0.33 7.60
CA ARG A 71 -2.47 0.26 8.48
C ARG A 71 -3.36 1.26 7.74
N ALA A 72 -2.79 2.09 6.87
CA ALA A 72 -3.55 3.04 6.06
C ALA A 72 -4.49 2.31 5.07
N ALA A 73 -4.00 1.27 4.41
CA ALA A 73 -4.81 0.43 3.52
C ALA A 73 -5.95 -0.28 4.27
N ALA A 74 -5.66 -0.85 5.44
CA ALA A 74 -6.67 -1.47 6.30
C ALA A 74 -7.74 -0.46 6.73
N SER A 75 -7.35 0.76 7.09
CA SER A 75 -8.29 1.85 7.43
C SER A 75 -9.16 2.25 6.24
N LEU A 76 -8.57 2.42 5.05
CA LEU A 76 -9.31 2.70 3.81
C LEU A 76 -10.34 1.60 3.52
N ALA A 77 -9.93 0.34 3.62
CA ALA A 77 -10.78 -0.80 3.30
C ALA A 77 -11.89 -1.02 4.34
N ALA A 78 -11.61 -0.76 5.63
CA ALA A 78 -12.60 -0.81 6.70
C ALA A 78 -13.74 0.20 6.46
N ASN A 79 -13.42 1.40 5.94
CA ASN A 79 -14.42 2.39 5.53
C ASN A 79 -15.29 1.93 4.34
N ARG A 80 -14.93 0.82 3.68
CA ARG A 80 -15.68 0.18 2.59
C ARG A 80 -16.28 -1.18 2.98
N GLY A 81 -16.25 -1.54 4.26
CA GLY A 81 -16.81 -2.80 4.75
C GLY A 81 -15.94 -4.03 4.44
N ALA A 82 -14.62 -3.85 4.28
CA ALA A 82 -13.69 -4.96 4.26
C ALA A 82 -13.35 -5.42 5.68
N TYR A 83 -13.51 -6.73 5.94
CA TYR A 83 -13.27 -7.36 7.24
C TYR A 83 -12.23 -8.49 7.18
N ARG A 84 -11.76 -8.83 5.98
CA ARG A 84 -10.74 -9.86 5.73
C ARG A 84 -9.55 -9.25 5.01
N ILE A 85 -8.34 -9.55 5.45
CA ILE A 85 -7.11 -9.18 4.75
C ILE A 85 -6.58 -10.40 4.00
N VAL A 86 -6.25 -10.21 2.73
CA VAL A 86 -5.67 -11.20 1.82
C VAL A 86 -4.37 -10.62 1.27
N CYS A 87 -3.32 -11.44 1.21
CA CYS A 87 -2.03 -11.03 0.66
C CYS A 87 -1.64 -12.02 -0.43
N SER A 88 -1.47 -11.53 -1.65
CA SER A 88 -1.05 -12.31 -2.81
C SER A 88 0.45 -12.18 -3.10
N LEU A 89 1.14 -11.36 -2.32
CA LEU A 89 2.58 -11.16 -2.40
C LEU A 89 3.34 -12.33 -1.77
N SER A 90 4.51 -12.62 -2.32
CA SER A 90 5.48 -13.50 -1.66
C SER A 90 5.94 -12.88 -0.35
N ALA A 91 6.11 -13.73 0.68
CA ALA A 91 6.71 -13.28 1.93
C ALA A 91 8.10 -12.69 1.65
N TRP A 92 8.40 -11.55 2.28
CA TRP A 92 9.78 -11.02 2.25
C TRP A 92 10.72 -12.05 2.87
N ALA A 93 11.79 -12.37 2.15
CA ALA A 93 12.78 -13.36 2.59
C ALA A 93 13.45 -12.99 3.93
N SER A 94 13.43 -11.71 4.31
CA SER A 94 13.98 -11.17 5.56
C SER A 94 12.96 -10.31 6.33
N PHE A 95 11.74 -10.83 6.51
CA PHE A 95 10.77 -10.20 7.42
C PHE A 95 11.06 -10.48 8.91
N LEU A 96 11.87 -11.50 9.21
CA LEU A 96 12.32 -11.86 10.56
C LEU A 96 13.75 -11.37 10.78
#